data_AF-A0A7S3I6U4-F1
#
_entry.id   AF-A0A7S3I6U4-F1
#
_cell.length_a   1.000
_cell.length_b   1.000
_cell.length_c   1.000
_cell.angle_alpha   90.00
_cell.angle_beta   90.00
_cell.angle_gamma   90.00
#
_symmetry.space_group_name_H-M   'P 1'
#
loop_
_entity.id
_entity.type
_entity.pdbx_description
1 polymer ?
#
loop_
_entity_poly.entity_id
_entity_poly.type
_entity_poly.pdbx_seq_one_letter_code
_entity_poly.pdbx_strand_id
1 'polypeptide(L)'
;QMKDLIALNKPMLSQGAFLLVALWNVIYAGAYAFRYRSKSSFYDIGKLGANETNYLKLSDQIRLYGALAIFVPVSITQLLALFGMATSLNMMAWGLLAGLGGMIWALTVNILRNIGYDAAWTKAESTTSTSAVKTAAASTLSVFDDDSFDDIAMEAAMGVLLAFHFDTWYWANFEGLTIDQ
;
A
#
# COMPACT_ATOMS: atom_id res chain seq x y z
N GLN A 1 -16.12 -17.34 -32.94
CA GLN A 1 -15.03 -16.36 -33.13
C GLN A 1 -15.22 -15.07 -32.30
N MET A 2 -16.26 -14.25 -32.49
CA MET A 2 -16.45 -13.03 -31.66
C MET A 2 -16.82 -13.34 -30.20
N LYS A 3 -17.66 -14.35 -29.95
CA LYS A 3 -18.00 -14.82 -28.60
C LYS A 3 -16.80 -15.44 -27.88
N ASP A 4 -15.93 -16.14 -28.60
CA ASP A 4 -14.71 -16.75 -28.04
C ASP A 4 -13.65 -15.70 -27.74
N LEU A 5 -13.53 -14.65 -28.56
CA LEU A 5 -12.71 -13.48 -28.26
C LEU A 5 -13.23 -12.75 -27.01
N ILE A 6 -14.54 -12.56 -26.86
CA ILE A 6 -15.14 -11.96 -25.66
C ILE A 6 -14.94 -12.86 -24.42
N ALA A 7 -14.98 -14.19 -24.58
CA ALA A 7 -14.73 -15.15 -23.51
C ALA A 7 -13.27 -15.17 -23.07
N LEU A 8 -12.31 -15.07 -24.00
CA LEU A 8 -10.87 -15.01 -23.73
C LEU A 8 -10.44 -13.64 -23.16
N ASN A 9 -11.12 -12.55 -23.54
CA ASN A 9 -10.76 -11.20 -23.10
C ASN A 9 -11.05 -10.96 -21.61
N LYS A 10 -12.02 -11.68 -21.02
CA LYS A 10 -12.43 -11.48 -19.63
C LYS A 10 -11.38 -11.99 -18.61
N PRO A 11 -10.85 -13.22 -18.70
CA PRO A 11 -9.75 -13.69 -17.85
C PRO A 11 -8.49 -12.84 -17.98
N MET A 12 -8.07 -12.53 -19.21
CA MET A 12 -6.85 -11.74 -19.43
C MET A 12 -6.98 -10.32 -18.87
N LEU A 13 -8.15 -9.68 -19.02
CA LEU A 13 -8.41 -8.36 -18.47
C LEU A 13 -8.45 -8.39 -16.93
N SER A 14 -9.03 -9.42 -16.32
CA SER A 14 -9.01 -9.59 -14.86
C SER A 14 -7.60 -9.84 -14.31
N GLN A 15 -6.80 -10.69 -14.97
CA GLN A 15 -5.39 -10.88 -14.60
C GLN A 15 -4.59 -9.58 -14.75
N GLY A 16 -4.87 -8.80 -15.80
CA GLY A 16 -4.30 -7.48 -16.02
C GLY A 16 -4.69 -6.46 -14.94
N ALA A 17 -5.95 -6.47 -14.49
CA ALA A 17 -6.42 -5.58 -13.42
C ALA A 17 -5.70 -5.86 -12.09
N PHE A 18 -5.55 -7.12 -11.72
CA PHE A 18 -4.79 -7.52 -10.52
C PHE A 18 -3.30 -7.15 -10.66
N LEU A 19 -2.71 -7.35 -11.84
CA LEU A 19 -1.33 -6.95 -12.11
C LEU A 19 -1.15 -5.44 -11.99
N LEU A 20 -2.08 -4.66 -12.54
CA LEU A 20 -2.05 -3.19 -12.48
C LEU A 20 -2.07 -2.70 -11.03
N VAL A 21 -2.94 -3.27 -10.18
CA VAL A 21 -2.99 -2.93 -8.76
C VAL A 21 -1.67 -3.21 -8.07
N ALA A 22 -1.09 -4.39 -8.29
CA ALA A 22 0.18 -4.77 -7.67
C ALA A 22 1.33 -3.85 -8.14
N LEU A 23 1.43 -3.60 -9.44
CA LEU A 23 2.46 -2.72 -10.01
C LEU A 23 2.30 -1.27 -9.55
N TRP A 24 1.07 -0.76 -9.47
CA TRP A 24 0.83 0.60 -9.00
C TRP A 24 1.34 0.80 -7.57
N ASN A 25 1.09 -0.15 -6.67
CA ASN A 25 1.61 -0.10 -5.30
C ASN A 25 3.13 -0.11 -5.26
N VAL A 26 3.78 -0.95 -6.09
CA VAL A 26 5.24 -0.99 -6.19
C VAL A 26 5.80 0.35 -6.69
N ILE A 27 5.20 0.91 -7.74
CA ILE A 27 5.65 2.18 -8.34
C ILE A 27 5.46 3.33 -7.35
N TYR A 28 4.28 3.44 -6.73
CA TYR A 28 3.97 4.48 -5.76
C TYR A 28 4.91 4.39 -4.56
N ALA A 29 4.98 3.22 -3.91
CA ALA A 29 5.82 3.04 -2.73
C ALA A 29 7.31 3.23 -3.04
N GLY A 30 7.78 2.71 -4.17
CA GLY A 30 9.16 2.86 -4.62
C GLY A 30 9.52 4.32 -4.94
N ALA A 31 8.65 5.06 -5.61
CA ALA A 31 8.86 6.47 -5.90
C ALA A 31 8.96 7.30 -4.61
N TYR A 32 8.08 7.07 -3.64
CA TYR A 32 8.14 7.77 -2.36
C TYR A 32 9.36 7.38 -1.53
N ALA A 33 9.65 6.08 -1.38
CA ALA A 33 10.77 5.60 -0.57
C ALA A 33 12.13 6.06 -1.11
N PHE A 34 12.33 5.96 -2.43
CA PHE A 34 13.65 6.12 -3.04
C PHE A 34 13.86 7.50 -3.66
N ARG A 35 12.80 8.22 -4.03
CA ARG A 35 12.91 9.52 -4.71
C ARG A 35 12.39 10.68 -3.87
N TYR A 36 11.12 10.65 -3.46
CA TYR A 36 10.47 11.83 -2.88
C TYR A 36 10.77 12.02 -1.39
N ARG A 37 10.99 10.93 -0.64
CA ARG A 37 11.19 10.96 0.83
C ARG A 37 12.50 10.30 1.27
N SER A 38 13.45 10.12 0.34
CA SER A 38 14.74 9.49 0.62
C SER A 38 15.70 10.38 1.42
N LYS A 39 15.51 11.71 1.38
CA LYS A 39 16.33 12.64 2.16
C LYS A 39 15.93 12.60 3.63
N SER A 40 16.91 12.48 4.52
CA SER A 40 16.68 12.50 5.96
C SER A 40 16.00 13.78 6.45
N SER A 41 16.26 14.91 5.76
CA SER A 41 15.69 16.21 6.10
C SER A 41 14.18 16.31 5.90
N PHE A 42 13.59 15.42 5.08
CA PHE A 42 12.14 15.38 4.90
C PHE A 42 11.43 15.14 6.24
N TYR A 43 11.97 14.23 7.05
CA TYR A 43 11.37 13.84 8.33
C TYR A 43 11.72 14.78 9.49
N ASP A 44 12.50 15.84 9.26
CA ASP A 44 12.87 16.75 10.34
C ASP A 44 11.66 17.47 10.93
N ILE A 45 10.59 17.65 10.14
CA ILE A 45 9.32 18.22 10.60
C ILE A 45 8.65 17.36 11.68
N GLY A 46 8.87 16.04 11.66
CA GLY A 46 8.33 15.11 12.67
C GLY A 46 9.17 15.00 13.94
N LYS A 47 10.21 15.84 14.11
CA LYS A 47 11.04 15.89 15.32
C LYS A 47 10.43 16.86 16.33
N LEU A 48 9.55 16.36 17.18
CA LEU A 48 8.78 17.18 18.13
C LEU A 48 9.48 17.39 19.49
N GLY A 49 10.66 16.81 19.66
CA GLY A 49 11.53 16.96 20.82
C GLY A 49 12.86 16.24 20.60
N ALA A 50 13.87 16.52 21.44
CA ALA A 50 15.22 15.98 21.27
C ALA A 50 15.29 14.45 21.43
N ASN A 51 14.40 13.87 22.24
CA ASN A 51 14.35 12.43 22.56
C ASN A 51 12.97 11.83 22.27
N GLU A 52 12.15 12.49 21.46
CA GLU A 52 10.81 12.00 21.11
C GLU A 52 10.86 11.13 19.86
N THR A 53 10.01 10.10 19.83
CA THR A 53 9.86 9.23 18.67
C THR A 53 9.33 10.04 17.48
N ASN A 54 10.03 9.99 16.36
CA ASN A 54 9.55 10.57 15.10
C ASN A 54 8.54 9.60 14.44
N TYR A 55 7.29 9.67 14.89
CA TYR A 55 6.22 8.80 14.40
C TYR A 55 5.91 9.02 12.92
N LEU A 56 6.12 10.23 12.39
CA LEU A 56 5.99 10.50 10.96
C LEU A 56 6.96 9.62 10.16
N LYS A 57 8.24 9.64 10.53
CA LYS A 57 9.26 8.80 9.88
C LYS A 57 8.97 7.32 10.06
N LEU A 58 8.66 6.90 11.28
CA LEU A 58 8.48 5.49 11.59
C LEU A 58 7.29 4.90 10.82
N SER A 59 6.13 5.57 10.88
CA SER A 59 4.92 5.12 10.18
C SER A 59 5.11 5.13 8.66
N ASP A 60 5.73 6.17 8.10
CA ASP A 60 5.93 6.26 6.65
C ASP A 60 6.93 5.23 6.13
N GLN A 61 8.00 4.95 6.87
CA GLN A 61 8.93 3.88 6.50
C GLN A 61 8.25 2.52 6.52
N ILE A 62 7.45 2.21 7.54
CA ILE A 62 6.69 0.95 7.58
C ILE A 62 5.67 0.90 6.45
N ARG A 63 4.99 2.01 6.14
CA ARG A 63 4.08 2.10 5.00
C ARG A 63 4.81 1.75 3.70
N LEU A 64 5.84 2.51 3.36
CA LEU A 64 6.48 2.41 2.05
C LEU A 64 7.24 1.09 1.87
N TYR A 65 8.05 0.67 2.84
CA TYR A 65 8.80 -0.58 2.74
C TYR A 65 7.91 -1.81 2.94
N GLY A 66 6.86 -1.71 3.75
CA GLY A 66 5.85 -2.77 3.89
C GLY A 66 5.07 -2.99 2.60
N ALA A 67 4.64 -1.92 1.93
CA ALA A 67 4.01 -2.00 0.62
C ALA A 67 4.93 -2.67 -0.41
N LEU A 68 6.23 -2.31 -0.45
CA LEU A 68 7.19 -2.98 -1.32
C LEU A 68 7.36 -4.47 -0.99
N ALA A 69 7.48 -4.82 0.30
CA ALA A 69 7.63 -6.20 0.74
C ALA A 69 6.43 -7.08 0.36
N ILE A 70 5.23 -6.50 0.31
CA ILE A 70 3.99 -7.19 -0.07
C ILE A 70 3.83 -7.22 -1.60
N PHE A 71 3.87 -6.06 -2.25
CA PHE A 71 3.42 -5.92 -3.63
C PHE A 71 4.49 -6.27 -4.66
N VAL A 72 5.79 -6.23 -4.32
CA VAL A 72 6.84 -6.76 -5.21
C VAL A 72 6.63 -8.25 -5.50
N PRO A 73 6.59 -9.16 -4.50
CA PRO A 73 6.37 -10.57 -4.77
C PRO A 73 5.00 -10.83 -5.41
N VAL A 74 3.94 -10.14 -4.97
CA VAL A 74 2.59 -10.27 -5.58
C VAL A 74 2.59 -9.86 -7.05
N SER A 75 3.29 -8.79 -7.43
CA SER A 75 3.38 -8.38 -8.84
C SER A 75 4.10 -9.39 -9.71
N ILE A 76 5.17 -10.02 -9.18
CA ILE A 76 5.92 -11.06 -9.88
C ILE A 76 5.06 -12.30 -10.07
N THR A 77 4.41 -12.80 -9.02
CA THR A 77 3.55 -13.98 -9.12
C THR A 77 2.34 -13.74 -10.00
N GLN A 78 1.79 -12.52 -9.98
CA GLN A 78 0.65 -12.15 -10.81
C GLN A 78 1.04 -12.06 -12.29
N LEU A 79 2.25 -11.57 -12.60
CA LEU A 79 2.79 -11.60 -13.96
C LEU A 79 2.98 -13.03 -14.45
N LEU A 80 3.50 -13.93 -13.61
CA LEU A 80 3.63 -15.35 -13.96
C LEU A 80 2.26 -15.99 -14.20
N ALA A 81 1.28 -15.72 -13.34
CA ALA A 81 -0.08 -16.26 -13.44
C ALA A 81 -0.83 -15.75 -14.69
N LEU A 82 -0.53 -14.53 -15.15
CA LEU A 82 -1.04 -14.02 -16.44
C LEU A 82 -0.65 -14.93 -17.61
N PHE A 83 0.51 -15.60 -17.54
CA PHE A 83 0.98 -16.56 -18.54
C PHE A 83 0.66 -18.02 -18.16
N GLY A 84 -0.21 -18.24 -17.18
CA GLY A 84 -0.59 -19.58 -16.71
C GLY A 84 0.48 -20.26 -15.87
N MET A 85 1.55 -19.58 -15.48
CA MET A 85 2.62 -20.15 -14.65
C MET A 85 2.39 -19.83 -13.17
N ALA A 86 2.73 -20.77 -12.28
CA ALA A 86 2.76 -20.55 -10.84
C ALA A 86 1.43 -19.99 -10.27
N THR A 87 0.29 -20.41 -10.83
CA THR A 87 -1.06 -19.97 -10.42
C THR A 87 -1.35 -20.25 -8.95
N SER A 88 -0.90 -21.40 -8.43
CA SER A 88 -0.96 -21.74 -7.00
C SER A 88 -0.23 -20.73 -6.13
N LEU A 89 1.01 -20.40 -6.49
CA LEU A 89 1.82 -19.44 -5.76
C LEU A 89 1.20 -18.04 -5.83
N ASN A 90 0.60 -17.68 -6.96
CA ASN A 90 -0.12 -16.42 -7.10
C ASN A 90 -1.32 -16.33 -6.17
N MET A 91 -2.17 -17.37 -6.10
CA MET A 91 -3.29 -17.40 -5.17
C MET A 91 -2.82 -17.29 -3.71
N MET A 92 -1.73 -17.98 -3.36
CA MET A 92 -1.12 -17.86 -2.03
C MET A 92 -0.58 -16.45 -1.76
N ALA A 93 0.09 -15.82 -2.72
CA ALA A 93 0.63 -14.47 -2.57
C ALA A 93 -0.49 -13.45 -2.36
N TRP A 94 -1.57 -13.51 -3.14
CA TRP A 94 -2.73 -12.63 -2.94
C TRP A 94 -3.47 -12.90 -1.62
N GLY A 95 -3.67 -14.16 -1.24
CA GLY A 95 -4.36 -14.49 0.01
C GLY A 95 -3.56 -14.15 1.26
N LEU A 96 -2.27 -14.52 1.29
CA LEU A 96 -1.43 -14.40 2.47
C LEU A 96 -0.69 -13.06 2.54
N LEU A 97 -0.08 -12.60 1.44
CA LEU A 97 0.70 -11.36 1.45
C LEU A 97 -0.22 -10.14 1.28
N ALA A 98 -0.97 -10.06 0.18
CA ALA A 98 -1.83 -8.90 -0.07
C ALA A 98 -3.05 -8.86 0.86
N GLY A 99 -3.67 -10.02 1.12
CA GLY A 99 -4.81 -10.16 2.03
C GLY A 99 -4.39 -10.01 3.49
N LEU A 100 -3.96 -11.11 4.13
CA LEU A 100 -3.64 -11.10 5.58
C LEU A 100 -2.48 -10.15 5.93
N GLY A 101 -1.38 -10.23 5.18
CA GLY A 101 -0.21 -9.38 5.38
C GLY A 101 -0.52 -7.90 5.19
N GLY A 102 -1.29 -7.56 4.14
CA GLY A 102 -1.77 -6.21 3.88
C GLY A 102 -2.64 -5.67 5.00
N MET A 103 -3.57 -6.46 5.55
CA MET A 103 -4.39 -6.03 6.69
C MET A 103 -3.55 -5.73 7.94
N ILE A 104 -2.59 -6.61 8.28
CA ILE A 104 -1.71 -6.41 9.45
C ILE A 104 -0.83 -5.17 9.25
N TRP A 105 -0.29 -5.02 8.05
CA TRP A 105 0.53 -3.88 7.66
C TRP A 105 -0.27 -2.56 7.76
N ALA A 106 -1.46 -2.49 7.16
CA ALA A 106 -2.33 -1.32 7.19
C ALA A 106 -2.74 -0.96 8.64
N LEU A 107 -3.09 -1.95 9.46
CA LEU A 107 -3.39 -1.73 10.87
C LEU A 107 -2.20 -1.13 11.63
N THR A 108 -1.00 -1.67 11.40
CA THR A 108 0.24 -1.20 12.03
C THR A 108 0.53 0.25 11.68
N VAL A 109 0.42 0.61 10.40
CA VAL A 109 0.61 2.00 9.93
C VAL A 109 -0.41 2.92 10.58
N ASN A 110 -1.69 2.54 10.59
CA ASN A 110 -2.76 3.35 11.19
C ASN A 110 -2.57 3.57 12.69
N ILE A 111 -2.18 2.54 13.45
CA ILE A 111 -1.91 2.69 14.89
C ILE A 111 -0.77 3.70 15.11
N LEU A 112 0.34 3.56 14.38
CA LEU A 112 1.48 4.46 14.52
C LEU A 112 1.15 5.90 14.12
N ARG A 113 0.33 6.09 13.07
CA ARG A 113 -0.14 7.41 12.66
C ARG A 113 -1.05 8.04 13.70
N ASN A 114 -2.00 7.30 14.29
CA ASN A 114 -2.87 7.83 15.34
C ASN A 114 -2.05 8.29 16.57
N ILE A 115 -1.07 7.49 17.01
CA ILE A 115 -0.17 7.87 18.11
C ILE A 115 0.65 9.12 17.72
N GLY A 116 1.18 9.16 16.49
CA GLY A 116 1.94 10.31 16.00
C GLY A 116 1.10 11.58 15.86
N TYR A 117 -0.15 11.45 15.44
CA TYR A 117 -1.12 12.54 15.30
C TYR A 117 -1.43 13.14 16.66
N ASP A 118 -1.72 12.32 17.67
CA ASP A 118 -1.97 12.79 19.04
C ASP A 118 -0.76 13.50 19.66
N ALA A 119 0.45 12.96 19.42
CA ALA A 119 1.69 13.59 19.85
C ALA A 119 1.89 14.97 19.18
N ALA A 120 1.65 15.09 17.88
CA ALA A 120 1.73 16.35 17.15
C ALA A 120 0.66 17.35 17.61
N TRP A 121 -0.59 16.90 17.75
CA TRP A 121 -1.70 17.72 18.23
C TRP A 121 -1.40 18.33 19.60
N THR A 122 -0.94 17.50 20.54
CA THR A 122 -0.57 17.95 21.89
C THR A 122 0.50 19.05 21.87
N LYS A 123 1.47 18.97 20.95
CA LYS A 123 2.54 19.96 20.83
C LYS A 123 2.08 21.25 20.15
N ALA A 124 1.19 21.16 19.17
CA ALA A 124 0.61 22.32 18.51
C ALA A 124 -0.21 23.18 19.49
N GLU A 125 -1.04 22.53 20.31
CA GLU A 125 -1.94 23.19 21.27
C GLU A 125 -1.29 23.53 22.63
N SER A 126 -0.10 22.99 22.90
CA SER A 126 0.61 23.20 24.16
C SER A 126 0.96 24.68 24.40
N THR A 127 0.69 25.23 25.58
CA THR A 127 1.11 26.60 25.96
C THR A 127 2.60 26.71 26.30
N THR A 128 3.28 25.58 26.51
CA THR A 128 4.68 25.52 26.93
C THR A 128 5.65 25.17 25.79
N SER A 129 5.14 24.70 24.65
CA SER A 129 5.95 24.39 23.48
C SER A 129 6.45 25.66 22.80
N THR A 130 7.69 25.62 22.31
CA THR A 130 8.29 26.73 21.55
C THR A 130 7.54 26.95 20.23
N SER A 131 7.60 28.17 19.68
CA SER A 131 6.98 28.48 18.38
C SER A 131 7.48 27.55 17.27
N ALA A 132 8.76 27.20 17.27
CA ALA A 132 9.34 26.28 16.29
C ALA A 132 8.74 24.87 16.37
N VAL A 133 8.56 24.34 17.59
CA VAL A 133 7.93 23.02 17.80
C VAL A 133 6.47 23.04 17.37
N LYS A 134 5.73 24.12 17.66
CA LYS A 134 4.34 24.28 17.21
C LYS A 134 4.21 24.27 15.69
N THR A 135 5.09 25.00 14.99
CA THR A 135 5.10 25.01 13.51
C THR A 135 5.43 23.64 12.94
N ALA A 136 6.41 22.93 13.51
CA ALA A 136 6.76 21.58 13.11
C ALA A 136 5.60 20.59 13.35
N ALA A 137 4.93 20.70 14.50
CA ALA A 137 3.76 19.90 14.85
C ALA A 137 2.58 20.13 13.88
N ALA A 138 2.24 21.39 13.59
CA ALA A 138 1.20 21.72 12.61
C ALA A 138 1.52 21.19 11.20
N SER A 139 2.79 21.28 10.79
CA SER A 139 3.25 20.71 9.51
C SER A 139 3.15 19.18 9.50
N THR A 140 3.46 18.54 10.62
CA THR A 140 3.35 17.07 10.76
C THR A 140 1.89 16.61 10.68
N LEU A 141 0.96 17.33 11.31
CA LEU A 141 -0.48 17.05 11.22
C LEU A 141 -0.97 17.13 9.77
N SER A 142 -0.62 18.20 9.05
CA SER A 142 -0.97 18.36 7.64
C SER A 142 -0.46 17.19 6.78
N VAL A 143 0.76 16.71 7.04
CA VAL A 143 1.32 15.58 6.29
C VAL A 143 0.58 14.28 6.62
N PHE A 144 0.18 14.07 7.88
CA PHE A 144 -0.64 12.91 8.23
C PHE A 144 -2.02 12.95 7.56
N ASP A 145 -2.65 14.12 7.49
CA ASP A 145 -3.95 14.28 6.82
C ASP A 145 -3.84 13.99 5.31
N ASP A 146 -2.86 14.60 4.64
CA ASP A 146 -2.61 14.39 3.22
C ASP A 146 -2.31 12.92 2.92
N ASP A 147 -1.40 12.31 3.68
CA ASP A 147 -1.04 10.90 3.50
C ASP A 147 -2.22 9.96 3.76
N SER A 148 -3.03 10.23 4.78
CA SER A 148 -4.18 9.37 5.12
C SER A 148 -5.27 9.49 4.05
N PHE A 149 -5.48 10.69 3.50
CA PHE A 149 -6.39 10.90 2.39
C PHE A 149 -5.95 10.15 1.13
N ASP A 150 -4.68 10.31 0.73
CA ASP A 150 -4.11 9.63 -0.45
C ASP A 150 -4.19 8.10 -0.31
N ASP A 151 -3.86 7.56 0.87
CA ASP A 151 -3.91 6.12 1.12
C ASP A 151 -5.35 5.58 1.03
N ILE A 152 -6.33 6.23 1.67
CA ILE A 152 -7.75 5.81 1.59
C ILE A 152 -8.27 5.88 0.15
N ALA A 153 -7.92 6.95 -0.58
CA ALA A 153 -8.34 7.10 -1.97
C ALA A 153 -7.78 5.98 -2.86
N MET A 154 -6.49 5.64 -2.70
CA MET A 154 -5.86 4.54 -3.41
C MET A 154 -6.47 3.18 -3.03
N GLU A 155 -6.63 2.90 -1.74
CA GLU A 155 -7.22 1.64 -1.25
C GLU A 155 -8.65 1.45 -1.76
N ALA A 156 -9.47 2.51 -1.78
CA ALA A 156 -10.82 2.47 -2.32
C ALA A 156 -10.82 2.18 -3.83
N ALA A 157 -9.99 2.90 -4.61
CA ALA A 157 -9.88 2.69 -6.05
C ALA A 157 -9.42 1.25 -6.38
N MET A 158 -8.43 0.75 -5.65
CA MET A 158 -7.94 -0.63 -5.78
C MET A 158 -9.01 -1.63 -5.40
N GLY A 159 -9.70 -1.43 -4.26
CA GLY A 159 -10.74 -2.32 -3.78
C GLY A 159 -11.89 -2.46 -4.79
N VAL A 160 -12.31 -1.36 -5.41
CA VAL A 160 -13.32 -1.37 -6.46
C VAL A 160 -12.83 -2.15 -7.69
N LEU A 161 -11.62 -1.88 -8.17
CA LEU A 161 -11.06 -2.57 -9.33
C LEU A 161 -10.92 -4.08 -9.09
N LEU A 162 -10.37 -4.47 -7.94
CA LEU A 162 -10.24 -5.88 -7.56
C LEU A 162 -11.60 -6.55 -7.41
N ALA A 163 -12.58 -5.89 -6.77
CA ALA A 163 -13.92 -6.46 -6.57
C ALA A 163 -14.64 -6.75 -7.89
N PHE A 164 -14.54 -5.86 -8.89
CA PHE A 164 -15.13 -6.09 -10.21
C PHE A 164 -14.50 -7.25 -10.98
N HIS A 165 -13.22 -7.55 -10.71
CA HIS A 165 -12.46 -8.58 -11.43
C HIS A 165 -12.26 -9.87 -10.65
N PHE A 166 -12.63 -9.90 -9.36
CA PHE A 166 -12.28 -10.98 -8.44
C PHE A 166 -12.79 -12.34 -8.88
N ASP A 167 -14.07 -12.47 -9.21
CA ASP A 167 -14.66 -13.77 -9.59
C ASP A 167 -13.95 -14.36 -10.82
N THR A 168 -13.80 -13.56 -11.87
CA THR A 168 -13.11 -14.00 -13.09
C THR A 168 -11.63 -14.27 -12.86
N TRP A 169 -10.94 -13.48 -12.02
CA TRP A 169 -9.56 -13.73 -11.64
C TRP A 169 -9.41 -15.04 -10.87
N TYR A 170 -10.31 -15.28 -9.90
CA TYR A 170 -10.30 -16.48 -9.06
C TYR A 170 -10.47 -17.73 -9.92
N TRP A 171 -11.47 -17.76 -10.80
CA TRP A 171 -11.69 -18.91 -11.68
C TRP A 171 -10.55 -19.12 -12.67
N ALA A 172 -9.96 -18.05 -13.23
CA ALA A 172 -8.81 -18.19 -14.12
C ALA A 172 -7.59 -18.83 -13.42
N ASN A 173 -7.34 -18.48 -12.15
CA ASN A 173 -6.28 -19.11 -11.37
C ASN A 173 -6.64 -20.54 -10.95
N PHE A 174 -7.91 -20.78 -10.59
CA PHE A 174 -8.40 -22.10 -10.22
C PHE A 174 -8.36 -23.10 -11.38
N GLU A 175 -8.75 -22.70 -12.59
CA GLU A 175 -8.63 -23.53 -13.79
C GLU A 175 -7.15 -23.86 -14.06
N GLY A 176 -6.26 -22.89 -13.92
CA GLY A 176 -4.81 -23.11 -14.02
C GLY A 176 -4.29 -24.15 -13.02
N LEU A 177 -4.81 -24.19 -11.79
CA LEU A 177 -4.46 -25.23 -10.81
C LEU A 177 -4.85 -26.64 -11.24
N THR A 178 -5.97 -26.78 -11.97
CA THR A 178 -6.46 -28.09 -12.40
C THR A 178 -5.70 -28.66 -13.61
N ILE A 179 -4.97 -27.81 -14.34
CA ILE A 179 -4.13 -28.23 -15.46
C ILE A 179 -2.74 -28.68 -14.99
N ASP A 180 -2.27 -28.15 -13.84
CA ASP A 180 -0.97 -28.48 -13.24
C ASP A 180 -1.00 -29.77 -12.36
N GLN A 181 -2.12 -30.50 -12.31
CA GLN A 181 -2.28 -31.81 -11.64
C GLN A 181 -2.23 -32.98 -12.64
#